data_AF-A0A650EJG9-F1
#
_entry.id   AF-A0A650EJG9-F1
#
_cell.length_a   1.000
_cell.length_b   1.000
_cell.length_c   1.000
_cell.angle_alpha   90.00
_cell.angle_beta   90.00
_cell.angle_gamma   90.00
#
_symmetry.space_group_name_H-M   'P 1'
#
loop_
_entity.id
_entity.type
_entity.pdbx_description
1 polymer ?
#
loop_
_entity_poly.entity_id
_entity_poly.type
_entity_poly.pdbx_seq_one_letter_code
_entity_poly.pdbx_strand_id
1 'polypeptide(L)'
;MSLRIPVANTNNVMSRNFVKQMASDGFLPVIALEAFVEGGRTLQAYNRGGFDEARERITEEFSGAVFWLGGVSALNWVFEKFGQKVLKLPNHVVDIASDGVRKPLANYLEHERTKDGARILEKTMARFKFAKVISSVLIANAFIGFVLPKINQAITRSYHKNKPENAIVPEQNIQTPNPFVARPMIDSFAPKENNDKKKDVSFGLNLLSIANKFESDRNYKLLAVDAGTASGRAYSARNNDERIEILFRDLGSIFFYMFNMQLMNNWLNKIEQKGLGTRLDPVSAEFATKYMEEYFKSKGNAAVNIETFRKEMLGADKEIPDTLKSKFEGDKIKIISLEGFKKELTNFVPAEKVEEFAKVSDEMSKLQPQVRGLSILTEGQVRDILNGGHLNNPEFLQEFFKNRFGSSFMEKYKFVAQNDLDAHKKELINYVNSIIEKAKSGTGEITEAMVRKASNTNLKMNALNWGAGFAVSALFLSTIIPKLQYMITKWRTGSDAFPGTKEFQEQEAKKAA
;
A
#
# COMPACT_ATOMS: atom_id res chain seq x y z
N MET A 1 33.95 19.28 14.70
CA MET A 1 33.16 18.23 15.38
C MET A 1 32.17 17.67 14.37
N SER A 2 32.10 16.36 14.20
CA SER A 2 31.03 15.73 13.41
C SER A 2 29.69 16.01 14.08
N LEU A 3 28.68 16.44 13.31
CA LEU A 3 27.34 16.65 13.84
C LEU A 3 26.80 15.35 14.41
N ARG A 4 26.13 15.43 15.56
CA ARG A 4 25.46 14.27 16.13
C ARG A 4 24.27 13.90 15.25
N ILE A 5 24.34 12.74 14.63
CA ILE A 5 23.21 12.17 13.86
C ILE A 5 22.19 11.62 14.87
N PRO A 6 20.93 12.10 14.86
CA PRO A 6 19.88 11.51 15.67
C PRO A 6 19.72 10.02 15.32
N VAL A 7 19.28 9.20 16.28
CA VAL A 7 18.87 7.82 15.96
C VAL A 7 17.47 7.85 15.35
N ALA A 8 17.18 6.91 14.45
CA ALA A 8 15.84 6.74 13.89
C ALA A 8 14.75 6.75 14.98
N ASN A 9 13.74 7.60 14.80
CA ASN A 9 12.77 7.98 15.83
C ASN A 9 11.53 7.06 15.87
N THR A 10 11.65 5.81 15.42
CA THR A 10 10.50 4.92 15.16
C THR A 10 9.61 4.67 16.38
N ASN A 11 10.11 4.83 17.62
CA ASN A 11 9.35 4.58 18.85
C ASN A 11 9.17 5.80 19.78
N ASN A 12 9.91 6.89 19.55
CA ASN A 12 10.03 7.99 20.53
C ASN A 12 9.10 9.19 20.29
N VAL A 13 8.30 9.20 19.20
CA VAL A 13 7.44 10.33 18.85
C VAL A 13 6.03 9.87 18.53
N MET A 14 5.28 9.52 19.58
CA MET A 14 3.99 8.82 19.51
C MET A 14 2.97 9.49 18.57
N SER A 15 2.76 10.81 18.67
CA SER A 15 1.79 11.52 17.82
C SER A 15 2.19 11.53 16.34
N ARG A 16 3.49 11.68 16.05
CA ARG A 16 4.02 11.66 14.68
C ARG A 16 3.98 10.27 14.08
N ASN A 17 4.29 9.25 14.88
CA ASN A 17 4.16 7.86 14.50
C ASN A 17 2.71 7.51 14.18
N PHE A 18 1.75 7.96 15.00
CA PHE A 18 0.33 7.74 14.73
C PHE A 18 -0.09 8.38 13.40
N VAL A 19 0.21 9.66 13.18
CA VAL A 19 -0.14 10.34 11.91
C VAL A 19 0.55 9.66 10.72
N LYS A 20 1.82 9.28 10.85
CA LYS A 20 2.53 8.53 9.81
C LYS A 20 1.88 7.18 9.51
N GLN A 21 1.48 6.43 10.54
CA GLN A 21 0.83 5.13 10.36
C GLN A 21 -0.55 5.28 9.72
N MET A 22 -1.33 6.29 10.11
CA MET A 22 -2.60 6.66 9.46
C MET A 22 -2.42 7.15 8.02
N ALA A 23 -1.27 7.74 7.70
CA ALA A 23 -0.87 8.18 6.37
C ALA A 23 -0.14 7.09 5.55
N SER A 24 0.05 5.90 6.12
CA SER A 24 0.81 4.83 5.48
C SER A 24 -0.11 3.87 4.72
N ASP A 25 0.49 3.06 3.87
CA ASP A 25 -0.20 1.97 3.19
C ASP A 25 -0.46 0.74 4.09
N GLY A 26 -0.27 0.86 5.41
CA GLY A 26 -0.45 -0.20 6.40
C GLY A 26 -1.91 -0.48 6.76
N PHE A 27 -2.13 -1.46 7.64
CA PHE A 27 -3.48 -1.91 8.03
C PHE A 27 -4.25 -0.92 8.89
N LEU A 28 -3.57 -0.06 9.66
CA LEU A 28 -4.21 0.85 10.61
C LEU A 28 -5.27 1.78 9.97
N PRO A 29 -4.97 2.55 8.91
CA PRO A 29 -5.97 3.40 8.28
C PRO A 29 -7.12 2.60 7.69
N VAL A 30 -6.86 1.39 7.21
CA VAL A 30 -7.88 0.52 6.65
C VAL A 30 -8.81 0.00 7.74
N ILE A 31 -8.27 -0.51 8.86
CA ILE A 31 -9.05 -0.94 10.04
C ILE A 31 -9.90 0.22 10.58
N ALA A 32 -9.29 1.40 10.72
CA ALA A 32 -10.00 2.59 11.16
C ALA A 32 -11.14 2.92 10.20
N LEU A 33 -10.88 2.90 8.89
CA LEU A 33 -11.89 3.18 7.87
C LEU A 33 -13.03 2.15 7.94
N GLU A 34 -12.72 0.85 7.99
CA GLU A 34 -13.73 -0.20 8.12
C GLU A 34 -14.60 -0.01 9.36
N ALA A 35 -14.04 0.34 10.52
CA ALA A 35 -14.85 0.59 11.71
C ALA A 35 -15.92 1.69 11.50
N PHE A 36 -15.59 2.78 10.78
CA PHE A 36 -16.57 3.80 10.41
C PHE A 36 -17.57 3.33 9.35
N VAL A 37 -17.10 2.55 8.37
CA VAL A 37 -17.94 2.04 7.30
C VAL A 37 -18.95 1.05 7.84
N GLU A 38 -18.52 0.05 8.59
CA GLU A 38 -19.35 -0.96 9.24
C GLU A 38 -20.39 -0.31 10.16
N GLY A 39 -19.97 0.62 11.01
CA GLY A 39 -20.87 1.35 11.90
C GLY A 39 -21.94 2.13 11.12
N GLY A 40 -21.54 2.91 10.11
CA GLY A 40 -22.48 3.74 9.35
C GLY A 40 -23.40 2.94 8.43
N ARG A 41 -22.92 1.83 7.84
CA ARG A 41 -23.75 0.90 7.05
C ARG A 41 -24.74 0.16 7.93
N THR A 42 -24.32 -0.28 9.12
CA THR A 42 -25.21 -0.90 10.10
C THR A 42 -26.31 0.07 10.54
N LEU A 43 -25.98 1.33 10.80
CA LEU A 43 -26.98 2.37 11.14
C LEU A 43 -27.99 2.59 10.00
N GLN A 44 -27.54 2.57 8.74
CA GLN A 44 -28.44 2.69 7.59
C GLN A 44 -29.29 1.46 7.33
N ALA A 45 -28.73 0.27 7.55
CA ALA A 45 -29.51 -0.97 7.53
C ALA A 45 -30.58 -0.97 8.61
N TYR A 46 -30.23 -0.52 9.83
CA TYR A 46 -31.18 -0.34 10.92
C TYR A 46 -32.33 0.61 10.55
N ASN A 47 -32.01 1.76 9.95
CA ASN A 47 -33.03 2.73 9.52
C ASN A 47 -33.94 2.21 8.40
N ARG A 48 -33.51 1.20 7.62
CA ARG A 48 -34.28 0.63 6.51
C ARG A 48 -35.13 -0.56 6.95
N GLY A 49 -34.52 -1.56 7.59
CA GLY A 49 -35.16 -2.84 7.92
C GLY A 49 -35.08 -3.22 9.39
N GLY A 50 -34.73 -2.28 10.28
CA GLY A 50 -34.69 -2.49 11.71
C GLY A 50 -33.57 -3.42 12.17
N PHE A 51 -33.77 -4.04 13.33
CA PHE A 51 -32.74 -4.83 14.01
C PHE A 51 -32.25 -6.04 13.20
N ASP A 52 -33.16 -6.74 12.51
CA ASP A 52 -32.80 -7.96 11.79
C ASP A 52 -31.91 -7.65 10.58
N GLU A 53 -32.20 -6.58 9.82
CA GLU A 53 -31.33 -6.12 8.73
C GLU A 53 -29.97 -5.64 9.26
N ALA A 54 -29.97 -4.87 10.35
CA ALA A 54 -28.74 -4.39 10.98
C ALA A 54 -27.83 -5.54 11.43
N ARG A 55 -28.41 -6.60 12.01
CA ARG A 55 -27.67 -7.78 12.50
C ARG A 55 -27.10 -8.61 11.35
N GLU A 56 -27.89 -8.86 10.30
CA GLU A 56 -27.39 -9.56 9.11
C GLU A 56 -26.24 -8.78 8.47
N ARG A 57 -26.39 -7.46 8.38
CA ARG A 57 -25.40 -6.57 7.74
C ARG A 57 -24.10 -6.52 8.51
N ILE A 58 -24.13 -6.25 9.81
CA ILE A 58 -22.90 -6.19 10.62
C ILE A 58 -22.17 -7.53 10.65
N THR A 59 -22.90 -8.65 10.66
CA THR A 59 -22.27 -9.98 10.68
C THR A 59 -21.55 -10.29 9.37
N GLU A 60 -22.19 -9.98 8.22
CA GLU A 60 -21.61 -10.21 6.90
C GLU A 60 -20.46 -9.24 6.59
N GLU A 61 -20.67 -7.95 6.86
CA GLU A 61 -19.73 -6.90 6.50
C GLU A 61 -18.50 -6.95 7.42
N PHE A 62 -18.67 -7.08 8.75
CA PHE A 62 -17.54 -7.22 9.69
C PHE A 62 -16.73 -8.51 9.46
N SER A 63 -17.40 -9.66 9.29
CA SER A 63 -16.68 -10.92 9.01
C SER A 63 -15.99 -10.87 7.66
N GLY A 64 -16.60 -10.22 6.67
CA GLY A 64 -16.00 -9.93 5.39
C GLY A 64 -14.75 -9.07 5.52
N ALA A 65 -14.81 -7.97 6.28
CA ALA A 65 -13.70 -7.06 6.52
C ALA A 65 -12.53 -7.75 7.24
N VAL A 66 -12.78 -8.59 8.24
CA VAL A 66 -11.72 -9.36 8.93
C VAL A 66 -10.99 -10.29 7.97
N PHE A 67 -11.72 -11.02 7.13
CA PHE A 67 -11.11 -11.92 6.13
C PHE A 67 -10.48 -11.17 4.96
N TRP A 68 -11.00 -10.01 4.59
CA TRP A 68 -10.44 -9.15 3.56
C TRP A 68 -9.11 -8.53 4.02
N LEU A 69 -9.04 -8.01 5.25
CA LEU A 69 -7.82 -7.45 5.84
C LEU A 69 -6.75 -8.52 6.11
N GLY A 70 -7.14 -9.67 6.66
CA GLY A 70 -6.20 -10.65 7.21
C GLY A 70 -6.08 -11.96 6.43
N GLY A 71 -7.12 -12.37 5.71
CA GLY A 71 -7.28 -13.73 5.21
C GLY A 71 -6.22 -14.14 4.18
N VAL A 72 -5.97 -13.32 3.15
CA VAL A 72 -4.94 -13.62 2.13
C VAL A 72 -3.54 -13.62 2.75
N SER A 73 -3.25 -12.73 3.69
CA SER A 73 -1.95 -12.66 4.37
C SER A 73 -1.74 -13.88 5.29
N ALA A 74 -2.77 -14.28 6.04
CA ALA A 74 -2.74 -15.46 6.90
C ALA A 74 -2.57 -16.75 6.08
N LEU A 75 -3.34 -16.91 5.00
CA LEU A 75 -3.21 -18.06 4.08
C LEU A 75 -1.83 -18.09 3.42
N ASN A 76 -1.31 -16.94 2.98
CA ASN A 76 0.04 -16.85 2.43
C ASN A 76 1.09 -17.29 3.46
N TRP A 77 0.95 -16.89 4.73
CA TRP A 77 1.85 -17.31 5.79
C TRP A 77 1.78 -18.82 6.04
N VAL A 78 0.57 -19.39 6.10
CA VAL A 78 0.36 -20.84 6.27
C VAL A 78 0.98 -21.61 5.11
N PHE A 79 0.68 -21.22 3.86
CA PHE A 79 1.23 -21.88 2.68
C PHE A 79 2.72 -21.65 2.51
N GLU A 80 3.27 -20.51 2.96
CA GLU A 80 4.71 -20.29 3.00
C GLU A 80 5.37 -21.31 3.94
N LYS A 81 4.85 -21.49 5.16
CA LYS A 81 5.39 -22.47 6.13
C LYS A 81 5.23 -23.91 5.66
N PHE A 82 4.07 -24.24 5.11
CA PHE A 82 3.81 -25.56 4.56
C PHE A 82 4.72 -25.86 3.37
N GLY A 83 4.84 -24.94 2.41
CA GLY A 83 5.70 -25.11 1.25
C GLY A 83 7.18 -25.17 1.61
N GLN A 84 7.64 -24.35 2.57
CA GLN A 84 9.02 -24.44 3.10
C GLN A 84 9.30 -25.82 3.71
N LYS A 85 8.31 -26.43 4.39
CA LYS A 85 8.44 -27.78 4.94
C LYS A 85 8.47 -28.85 3.84
N VAL A 86 7.54 -28.80 2.89
CA VAL A 86 7.41 -29.78 1.80
C VAL A 86 8.62 -29.74 0.85
N LEU A 87 9.08 -28.54 0.50
CA LEU A 87 10.21 -28.32 -0.40
C LEU A 87 11.56 -28.28 0.33
N LYS A 88 11.56 -28.49 1.65
CA LYS A 88 12.75 -28.44 2.52
C LYS A 88 13.59 -27.17 2.31
N LEU A 89 12.91 -26.03 2.13
CA LEU A 89 13.57 -24.74 1.97
C LEU A 89 14.08 -24.22 3.33
N PRO A 90 15.13 -23.39 3.34
CA PRO A 90 15.55 -22.61 4.51
C PRO A 90 14.40 -21.80 5.10
N ASN A 91 14.47 -21.54 6.41
CA ASN A 91 13.45 -20.79 7.15
C ASN A 91 13.56 -19.27 6.92
N HIS A 92 14.00 -18.83 5.74
CA HIS A 92 14.07 -17.42 5.35
C HIS A 92 12.94 -17.11 4.36
N VAL A 93 12.20 -16.03 4.61
CA VAL A 93 11.20 -15.53 3.66
C VAL A 93 11.89 -14.60 2.67
N VAL A 94 11.83 -14.95 1.39
CA VAL A 94 12.41 -14.17 0.29
C VAL A 94 11.32 -13.48 -0.53
N ASP A 95 11.56 -12.21 -0.85
CA ASP A 95 10.73 -11.42 -1.74
C ASP A 95 11.08 -11.70 -3.22
N ILE A 96 10.10 -11.58 -4.11
CA ILE A 96 10.25 -11.86 -5.55
C ILE A 96 10.51 -10.58 -6.34
N ALA A 97 10.04 -9.45 -5.82
CA ALA A 97 10.21 -8.15 -6.44
C ALA A 97 11.71 -7.83 -6.59
N SER A 98 12.05 -7.17 -7.69
CA SER A 98 13.42 -6.82 -8.02
C SER A 98 13.48 -5.55 -8.85
N ASP A 99 14.58 -4.83 -8.74
CA ASP A 99 14.93 -3.70 -9.59
C ASP A 99 16.43 -3.78 -10.00
N GLY A 100 16.96 -2.69 -10.55
CA GLY A 100 18.37 -2.62 -10.95
C GLY A 100 19.36 -2.82 -9.80
N VAL A 101 18.96 -2.48 -8.57
CA VAL A 101 19.81 -2.39 -7.38
C VAL A 101 19.56 -3.56 -6.42
N ARG A 102 18.32 -4.02 -6.29
CA ARG A 102 17.91 -5.06 -5.33
C ARG A 102 17.36 -6.26 -6.06
N LYS A 103 18.01 -7.42 -5.83
CA LYS A 103 17.64 -8.71 -6.43
C LYS A 103 17.53 -9.81 -5.37
N PRO A 104 16.52 -9.77 -4.49
CA PRO A 104 16.41 -10.68 -3.34
C PRO A 104 16.38 -12.15 -3.73
N LEU A 105 15.57 -12.51 -4.73
CA LEU A 105 15.49 -13.89 -5.23
C LEU A 105 16.83 -14.36 -5.82
N ALA A 106 17.52 -13.54 -6.60
CA ALA A 106 18.81 -13.91 -7.18
C ALA A 106 19.85 -14.15 -6.08
N ASN A 107 19.90 -13.26 -5.08
CA ASN A 107 20.76 -13.39 -3.92
C ASN A 107 20.45 -14.66 -3.11
N TYR A 108 19.18 -15.01 -2.94
CA TYR A 108 18.74 -16.22 -2.26
C TYR A 108 19.17 -17.48 -3.01
N LEU A 109 18.91 -17.56 -4.32
CA LEU A 109 19.26 -18.73 -5.14
C LEU A 109 20.77 -19.00 -5.23
N GLU A 110 21.58 -17.96 -5.08
CA GLU A 110 23.05 -18.08 -5.10
C GLU A 110 23.60 -18.65 -3.79
N HIS A 111 23.10 -18.16 -2.65
CA HIS A 111 23.69 -18.42 -1.34
C HIS A 111 22.99 -19.52 -0.55
N GLU A 112 21.69 -19.71 -0.77
CA GLU A 112 20.89 -20.64 0.01
C GLU A 112 20.77 -22.00 -0.70
N ARG A 113 20.62 -23.05 0.11
CA ARG A 113 20.45 -24.44 -0.33
C ARG A 113 19.27 -25.07 0.40
N THR A 114 18.70 -26.15 -0.13
CA THR A 114 17.69 -26.91 0.61
C THR A 114 18.32 -27.50 1.88
N LYS A 115 17.49 -27.93 2.84
CA LYS A 115 17.96 -28.59 4.07
C LYS A 115 18.75 -29.88 3.79
N ASP A 116 18.58 -30.47 2.61
CA ASP A 116 19.34 -31.64 2.15
C ASP A 116 20.62 -31.24 1.37
N GLY A 117 20.95 -29.96 1.27
CA GLY A 117 22.14 -29.44 0.56
C GLY A 117 21.97 -29.21 -0.94
N ALA A 118 20.79 -29.47 -1.52
CA ALA A 118 20.56 -29.30 -2.96
C ALA A 118 20.43 -27.81 -3.36
N ARG A 119 20.79 -27.50 -4.62
CA ARG A 119 20.62 -26.15 -5.18
C ARG A 119 19.13 -25.84 -5.36
N ILE A 120 18.71 -24.68 -4.87
CA ILE A 120 17.34 -24.19 -5.07
C ILE A 120 17.23 -23.68 -6.51
N LEU A 121 16.21 -24.15 -7.23
CA LEU A 121 15.98 -23.77 -8.62
C LEU A 121 14.96 -22.63 -8.71
N GLU A 122 15.21 -21.67 -9.58
CA GLU A 122 14.30 -20.54 -9.85
C GLU A 122 12.91 -21.04 -10.27
N LYS A 123 12.85 -22.05 -11.15
CA LYS A 123 11.60 -22.67 -11.60
C LYS A 123 10.77 -23.26 -10.45
N THR A 124 11.44 -23.82 -9.44
CA THR A 124 10.78 -24.36 -8.24
C THR A 124 10.23 -23.23 -7.38
N MET A 125 11.01 -22.18 -7.15
CA MET A 125 10.56 -20.99 -6.41
C MET A 125 9.41 -20.27 -7.13
N ALA A 126 9.47 -20.14 -8.45
CA ALA A 126 8.42 -19.55 -9.28
C ALA A 126 7.09 -20.28 -9.11
N ARG A 127 7.10 -21.61 -9.24
CA ARG A 127 5.91 -22.45 -9.06
C ARG A 127 5.38 -22.38 -7.63
N PHE A 128 6.26 -22.48 -6.64
CA PHE A 128 5.90 -22.40 -5.23
C PHE A 128 5.22 -21.08 -4.89
N LYS A 129 5.86 -19.95 -5.20
CA LYS A 129 5.33 -18.63 -4.89
C LYS A 129 4.03 -18.34 -5.63
N PHE A 130 3.95 -18.71 -6.92
CA PHE A 130 2.72 -18.59 -7.69
C PHE A 130 1.57 -19.43 -7.10
N ALA A 131 1.80 -20.72 -6.84
CA ALA A 131 0.78 -21.61 -6.29
C ALA A 131 0.31 -21.11 -4.91
N LYS A 132 1.25 -20.67 -4.07
CA LYS A 132 0.98 -20.09 -2.74
C LYS A 132 0.04 -18.89 -2.83
N VAL A 133 0.37 -17.90 -3.66
CA VAL A 133 -0.39 -16.65 -3.70
C VAL A 133 -1.75 -16.83 -4.37
N ILE A 134 -1.83 -17.59 -5.47
CA ILE A 134 -3.11 -17.84 -6.16
C ILE A 134 -4.04 -18.70 -5.29
N SER A 135 -3.51 -19.73 -4.61
CA SER A 135 -4.33 -20.54 -3.69
C SER A 135 -4.86 -19.68 -2.54
N SER A 136 -4.04 -18.78 -2.00
CA SER A 136 -4.48 -17.86 -0.94
C SER A 136 -5.62 -16.96 -1.39
N VAL A 137 -5.49 -16.36 -2.58
CA VAL A 137 -6.54 -15.48 -3.16
C VAL A 137 -7.81 -16.28 -3.43
N LEU A 138 -7.71 -17.45 -4.07
CA LEU A 138 -8.87 -18.28 -4.41
C LEU A 138 -9.61 -18.77 -3.16
N ILE A 139 -8.89 -19.24 -2.13
CA ILE A 139 -9.51 -19.74 -0.90
C ILE A 139 -10.15 -18.58 -0.11
N ALA A 140 -9.48 -17.42 -0.03
CA ALA A 140 -10.07 -16.24 0.61
C ALA A 140 -11.38 -15.83 -0.09
N ASN A 141 -11.36 -15.73 -1.43
CA ASN A 141 -12.54 -15.38 -2.22
C ASN A 141 -13.64 -16.43 -2.12
N ALA A 142 -13.28 -17.72 -2.12
CA ALA A 142 -14.25 -18.80 -1.96
C ALA A 142 -14.95 -18.74 -0.59
N PHE A 143 -14.18 -18.46 0.46
CA PHE A 143 -14.72 -18.32 1.80
C PHE A 143 -15.66 -17.11 1.90
N ILE A 144 -15.21 -15.91 1.52
CA ILE A 144 -16.00 -14.69 1.63
C ILE A 144 -17.23 -14.71 0.70
N GLY A 145 -17.06 -15.24 -0.52
CA GLY A 145 -18.10 -15.21 -1.56
C GLY A 145 -19.17 -16.30 -1.45
N PHE A 146 -18.84 -17.46 -0.86
CA PHE A 146 -19.77 -18.62 -0.85
C PHE A 146 -20.01 -19.21 0.55
N VAL A 147 -18.98 -19.27 1.40
CA VAL A 147 -19.10 -19.87 2.74
C VAL A 147 -19.75 -18.89 3.70
N LEU A 148 -19.24 -17.66 3.77
CA LEU A 148 -19.73 -16.64 4.68
C LEU A 148 -21.21 -16.29 4.46
N PRO A 149 -21.72 -16.10 3.23
CA PRO A 149 -23.14 -15.82 3.01
C PRO A 149 -24.03 -16.96 3.48
N LYS A 150 -23.62 -18.22 3.26
CA LYS A 150 -24.36 -19.40 3.72
C LYS A 150 -24.40 -19.51 5.24
N ILE A 151 -23.27 -19.22 5.91
CA ILE A 151 -23.23 -19.16 7.37
C ILE A 151 -24.18 -18.07 7.87
N ASN A 152 -24.11 -16.86 7.29
CA ASN A 152 -24.96 -15.74 7.71
C ASN A 152 -26.46 -16.11 7.57
N GLN A 153 -26.86 -16.63 6.42
CA GLN A 153 -28.21 -17.11 6.16
C GLN A 153 -28.66 -18.21 7.14
N ALA A 154 -27.77 -19.12 7.52
CA ALA A 154 -28.07 -20.17 8.50
C ALA A 154 -28.31 -19.60 9.91
N ILE A 155 -27.51 -18.63 10.33
CA ILE A 155 -27.69 -17.95 11.64
C ILE A 155 -29.01 -17.16 11.65
N THR A 156 -29.39 -16.50 10.54
CA THR A 156 -30.71 -15.83 10.43
C THR A 156 -31.84 -16.84 10.60
N ARG A 157 -31.83 -17.93 9.82
CA ARG A 157 -32.86 -18.99 9.92
C ARG A 157 -32.97 -19.56 11.33
N SER A 158 -31.84 -19.74 12.02
CA SER A 158 -31.83 -20.25 13.40
C SER A 158 -32.44 -19.27 14.40
N TYR A 159 -32.32 -17.96 14.16
CA TYR A 159 -32.84 -16.93 15.08
C TYR A 159 -34.37 -16.75 14.96
N HIS A 160 -34.90 -16.89 13.74
CA HIS A 160 -36.35 -16.80 13.50
C HIS A 160 -37.12 -18.09 13.83
N LYS A 161 -36.45 -19.24 13.98
CA LYS A 161 -37.08 -20.49 14.46
C LYS A 161 -37.68 -20.39 15.87
N ASN A 162 -37.25 -19.41 16.68
CA ASN A 162 -37.57 -19.33 18.10
C ASN A 162 -38.37 -18.06 18.49
N LYS A 163 -38.84 -17.25 17.54
CA LYS A 163 -39.71 -16.09 17.82
C LYS A 163 -41.17 -16.48 17.51
N PRO A 164 -42.09 -16.47 18.50
CA PRO A 164 -43.52 -16.59 18.21
C PRO A 164 -43.98 -15.38 17.39
N GLU A 165 -44.75 -15.65 16.33
CA GLU A 165 -45.36 -14.67 15.43
C GLU A 165 -46.06 -13.57 16.23
N ASN A 166 -45.65 -12.32 16.06
CA ASN A 166 -46.44 -11.14 16.42
C ASN A 166 -45.97 -9.96 15.58
N ALA A 167 -46.67 -9.70 14.48
CA ALA A 167 -47.06 -8.36 14.02
C ALA A 167 -47.77 -8.45 12.65
N ILE A 168 -49.09 -8.30 12.67
CA ILE A 168 -49.95 -8.06 11.50
C ILE A 168 -49.75 -6.61 11.05
N VAL A 169 -49.47 -6.36 9.76
CA VAL A 169 -49.78 -5.10 9.06
C VAL A 169 -49.94 -5.37 7.54
N PRO A 170 -50.64 -4.54 6.77
CA PRO A 170 -51.80 -4.93 5.97
C PRO A 170 -51.47 -5.15 4.48
N GLU A 171 -52.39 -5.85 3.81
CA GLU A 171 -52.37 -6.18 2.39
C GLU A 171 -52.10 -4.97 1.46
N GLN A 172 -51.20 -5.15 0.50
CA GLN A 172 -51.20 -4.37 -0.75
C GLN A 172 -51.01 -5.29 -1.96
N ASN A 173 -52.11 -5.36 -2.74
CA ASN A 173 -52.27 -5.69 -4.16
C ASN A 173 -51.27 -6.66 -4.82
N ILE A 174 -51.78 -7.86 -5.07
CA ILE A 174 -51.23 -8.87 -5.97
C ILE A 174 -51.34 -8.38 -7.42
N GLN A 175 -50.21 -8.22 -8.09
CA GLN A 175 -50.13 -8.30 -9.56
C GLN A 175 -49.37 -9.56 -9.97
N THR A 176 -49.93 -10.24 -10.96
CA THR A 176 -49.63 -11.57 -11.49
C THR A 176 -48.19 -11.79 -11.98
N PRO A 177 -47.72 -13.06 -12.04
CA PRO A 177 -46.34 -13.42 -12.29
C PRO A 177 -45.97 -13.28 -13.77
N ASN A 178 -44.87 -12.58 -14.07
CA ASN A 178 -44.25 -12.64 -15.39
C ASN A 178 -43.25 -13.80 -15.48
N PRO A 179 -43.10 -14.42 -16.66
CA PRO A 179 -42.58 -15.77 -16.81
C PRO A 179 -41.08 -15.85 -16.55
N PHE A 180 -40.69 -17.03 -16.06
CA PHE A 180 -39.32 -17.52 -15.87
C PHE A 180 -38.42 -17.14 -17.06
N VAL A 181 -37.54 -16.15 -16.89
CA VAL A 181 -36.43 -15.91 -17.82
C VAL A 181 -35.20 -16.63 -17.29
N ALA A 182 -34.62 -17.45 -18.16
CA ALA A 182 -33.54 -18.38 -17.85
C ALA A 182 -32.35 -17.71 -17.14
N ARG A 183 -31.86 -18.38 -16.10
CA ARG A 183 -30.57 -18.10 -15.46
C ARG A 183 -29.46 -18.16 -16.52
N PRO A 184 -28.63 -17.12 -16.72
CA PRO A 184 -27.41 -17.28 -17.50
C PRO A 184 -26.49 -18.23 -16.73
N MET A 185 -26.21 -19.40 -17.30
CA MET A 185 -25.16 -20.30 -16.83
C MET A 185 -23.79 -19.69 -17.14
N ILE A 186 -22.74 -20.11 -16.42
CA ILE A 186 -21.34 -19.68 -16.61
C ILE A 186 -20.88 -19.81 -18.10
N ASP A 187 -21.54 -20.67 -18.89
CA ASP A 187 -21.35 -20.79 -20.34
C ASP A 187 -21.62 -19.50 -21.14
N SER A 188 -22.36 -18.53 -20.60
CA SER A 188 -22.53 -17.22 -21.25
C SER A 188 -21.32 -16.29 -21.12
N PHE A 189 -20.35 -16.65 -20.28
CA PHE A 189 -19.07 -15.95 -20.11
C PHE A 189 -17.88 -16.75 -20.65
N ALA A 190 -18.09 -17.99 -21.08
CA ALA A 190 -17.13 -18.71 -21.91
C ALA A 190 -17.23 -18.17 -23.36
N PRO A 191 -16.11 -17.82 -24.01
CA PRO A 191 -16.14 -17.46 -25.41
C PRO A 191 -16.67 -18.67 -26.20
N LYS A 192 -17.77 -18.49 -26.93
CA LYS A 192 -18.27 -19.49 -27.88
C LYS A 192 -17.18 -19.74 -28.92
N GLU A 193 -16.65 -20.95 -28.97
CA GLU A 193 -15.77 -21.40 -30.04
C GLU A 193 -16.51 -21.27 -31.37
N ASN A 194 -16.09 -20.29 -32.17
CA ASN A 194 -16.10 -20.47 -33.61
C ASN A 194 -14.70 -20.93 -34.00
N ASN A 195 -14.62 -22.19 -34.42
CA ASN A 195 -13.49 -22.72 -35.15
C ASN A 195 -13.25 -21.83 -36.38
N ASP A 196 -12.18 -21.04 -36.36
CA ASP A 196 -11.15 -21.08 -37.38
C ASP A 196 -10.02 -20.10 -37.07
N LYS A 197 -8.78 -20.62 -37.21
CA LYS A 197 -7.46 -20.03 -36.94
C LYS A 197 -7.01 -20.11 -35.49
N LYS A 198 -6.33 -21.22 -35.17
CA LYS A 198 -5.33 -21.31 -34.12
C LYS A 198 -4.30 -20.18 -34.30
N LYS A 199 -4.55 -19.03 -33.67
CA LYS A 199 -3.45 -18.23 -33.13
C LYS A 199 -3.19 -18.84 -31.76
N ASP A 200 -2.13 -19.63 -31.68
CA ASP A 200 -1.47 -19.93 -30.40
C ASP A 200 -1.04 -18.58 -29.82
N VAL A 201 -1.93 -17.93 -29.07
CA VAL A 201 -1.54 -16.86 -28.18
C VAL A 201 -0.89 -17.58 -27.02
N SER A 202 0.41 -17.87 -27.17
CA SER A 202 1.24 -18.30 -26.06
C SER A 202 1.28 -17.13 -25.07
N PHE A 203 0.34 -17.09 -24.12
CA PHE A 203 0.53 -16.36 -22.90
C PHE A 203 1.75 -17.01 -22.23
N GLY A 204 2.92 -16.42 -22.46
CA GLY A 204 4.11 -16.71 -21.69
C GLY A 204 3.82 -16.33 -20.25
N LEU A 205 3.18 -17.22 -19.50
CA LEU A 205 2.85 -17.04 -18.09
C LEU A 205 4.16 -17.01 -17.31
N ASN A 206 4.73 -15.81 -17.17
CA ASN A 206 5.82 -15.58 -16.24
C ASN A 206 5.23 -15.68 -14.82
N LEU A 207 5.28 -16.90 -14.26
CA LEU A 207 4.75 -17.20 -12.93
C LEU A 207 5.33 -16.30 -11.85
N LEU A 208 6.60 -15.90 -11.97
CA LEU A 208 7.23 -14.95 -11.04
C LEU A 208 6.66 -13.55 -11.20
N SER A 209 6.39 -13.10 -12.43
CA SER A 209 5.75 -11.79 -12.66
C SER A 209 4.36 -11.73 -12.04
N ILE A 210 3.55 -12.79 -12.20
CA ILE A 210 2.23 -12.88 -11.59
C ILE A 210 2.35 -12.97 -10.07
N ALA A 211 3.18 -13.88 -9.55
CA ALA A 211 3.40 -14.00 -8.13
C ALA A 211 3.87 -12.68 -7.51
N ASN A 212 4.76 -11.96 -8.20
CA ASN A 212 5.21 -10.65 -7.78
C ASN A 212 4.07 -9.64 -7.71
N LYS A 213 3.26 -9.49 -8.76
CA LYS A 213 2.10 -8.56 -8.72
C LYS A 213 1.19 -8.85 -7.52
N PHE A 214 0.90 -10.11 -7.24
CA PHE A 214 0.02 -10.48 -6.12
C PHE A 214 0.72 -10.52 -4.75
N GLU A 215 2.05 -10.57 -4.66
CA GLU A 215 2.80 -10.56 -3.39
C GLU A 215 3.33 -9.18 -3.01
N SER A 216 3.73 -8.36 -4.00
CA SER A 216 4.40 -7.08 -3.77
C SER A 216 3.49 -5.88 -4.01
N ASP A 217 2.44 -6.00 -4.84
CA ASP A 217 1.55 -4.87 -5.16
C ASP A 217 0.25 -4.96 -4.34
N ARG A 218 0.05 -3.98 -3.46
CA ARG A 218 -1.17 -3.87 -2.65
C ARG A 218 -2.42 -3.79 -3.52
N ASN A 219 -2.38 -3.01 -4.60
CA ASN A 219 -3.56 -2.75 -5.40
C ASN A 219 -4.05 -4.02 -6.09
N TYR A 220 -3.13 -4.85 -6.60
CA TYR A 220 -3.51 -6.15 -7.17
C TYR A 220 -4.06 -7.11 -6.11
N LYS A 221 -3.49 -7.14 -4.90
CA LYS A 221 -4.04 -7.93 -3.79
C LYS A 221 -5.47 -7.52 -3.48
N LEU A 222 -5.70 -6.23 -3.25
CA LEU A 222 -7.01 -5.70 -2.88
C LEU A 222 -8.02 -5.89 -4.02
N LEU A 223 -7.67 -5.51 -5.25
CA LEU A 223 -8.57 -5.68 -6.40
C LEU A 223 -8.94 -7.14 -6.65
N ALA A 224 -8.00 -8.08 -6.48
CA ALA A 224 -8.30 -9.48 -6.69
C ALA A 224 -9.23 -10.06 -5.61
N VAL A 225 -9.11 -9.58 -4.38
CA VAL A 225 -10.04 -9.97 -3.31
C VAL A 225 -11.39 -9.26 -3.49
N ASP A 226 -11.40 -7.98 -3.85
CA ASP A 226 -12.61 -7.19 -4.08
C ASP A 226 -13.42 -7.72 -5.25
N ALA A 227 -12.78 -7.97 -6.40
CA ALA A 227 -13.46 -8.53 -7.57
C ALA A 227 -13.99 -9.95 -7.31
N GLY A 228 -13.20 -10.78 -6.61
CA GLY A 228 -13.62 -12.13 -6.24
C GLY A 228 -14.77 -12.14 -5.22
N THR A 229 -14.73 -11.23 -4.26
CA THR A 229 -15.80 -11.05 -3.25
C THR A 229 -17.07 -10.52 -3.89
N ALA A 230 -16.98 -9.47 -4.70
CA ALA A 230 -18.12 -8.88 -5.39
C ALA A 230 -18.80 -9.91 -6.31
N SER A 231 -18.02 -10.67 -7.09
CA SER A 231 -18.56 -11.71 -7.96
C SER A 231 -19.16 -12.89 -7.19
N GLY A 232 -18.51 -13.35 -6.12
CA GLY A 232 -19.03 -14.44 -5.27
C GLY A 232 -20.33 -14.05 -4.56
N ARG A 233 -20.40 -12.85 -3.98
CA ARG A 233 -21.63 -12.32 -3.36
C ARG A 233 -22.73 -12.10 -4.40
N ALA A 234 -22.41 -11.56 -5.57
CA ALA A 234 -23.36 -11.40 -6.68
C ALA A 234 -23.91 -12.74 -7.20
N TYR A 235 -23.10 -13.80 -7.19
CA TYR A 235 -23.55 -15.16 -7.51
C TYR A 235 -24.48 -15.72 -6.44
N SER A 236 -24.16 -15.47 -5.17
CA SER A 236 -24.95 -15.91 -4.01
C SER A 236 -26.19 -15.07 -3.72
N ALA A 237 -26.40 -13.98 -4.48
CA ALA A 237 -27.58 -13.12 -4.39
C ALA A 237 -28.86 -13.91 -4.67
N ARG A 238 -29.94 -13.58 -3.95
CA ARG A 238 -31.23 -14.27 -4.01
C ARG A 238 -32.00 -13.88 -5.27
N ASN A 239 -31.88 -12.62 -5.69
CA ASN A 239 -32.49 -12.09 -6.91
C ASN A 239 -31.59 -11.09 -7.66
N ASN A 240 -32.04 -10.65 -8.84
CA ASN A 240 -31.27 -9.76 -9.71
C ASN A 240 -31.14 -8.33 -9.15
N ASP A 241 -32.04 -7.92 -8.26
CA ASP A 241 -32.02 -6.61 -7.64
C ASP A 241 -30.96 -6.54 -6.54
N GLU A 242 -30.95 -7.55 -5.66
CA GLU A 242 -29.89 -7.75 -4.67
C GLU A 242 -28.51 -7.89 -5.34
N ARG A 243 -28.43 -8.59 -6.48
CA ARG A 243 -27.19 -8.69 -7.25
C ARG A 243 -26.66 -7.33 -7.69
N ILE A 244 -27.53 -6.48 -8.23
CA ILE A 244 -27.13 -5.15 -8.72
C ILE A 244 -26.78 -4.23 -7.54
N GLU A 245 -27.49 -4.32 -6.41
CA GLU A 245 -27.11 -3.63 -5.18
C GLU A 245 -25.70 -4.00 -4.72
N ILE A 246 -25.39 -5.30 -4.68
CA ILE A 246 -24.08 -5.82 -4.29
C ILE A 246 -23.00 -5.33 -5.24
N LEU A 247 -23.21 -5.45 -6.55
CA LEU A 247 -22.22 -5.03 -7.55
C LEU A 247 -21.98 -3.51 -7.52
N PHE A 248 -23.03 -2.70 -7.42
CA PHE A 248 -22.90 -1.24 -7.32
C PHE A 248 -22.14 -0.85 -6.05
N ARG A 249 -22.51 -1.41 -4.89
CA ARG A 249 -21.86 -1.14 -3.61
C ARG A 249 -20.39 -1.54 -3.66
N ASP A 250 -20.10 -2.79 -4.02
CA ASP A 250 -18.75 -3.34 -3.92
C ASP A 250 -17.82 -2.68 -4.94
N LEU A 251 -18.24 -2.52 -6.20
CA LEU A 251 -17.43 -1.87 -7.23
C LEU A 251 -17.29 -0.36 -7.02
N GLY A 252 -18.36 0.32 -6.58
CA GLY A 252 -18.32 1.75 -6.26
C GLY A 252 -17.43 2.06 -5.05
N SER A 253 -17.30 1.11 -4.12
CA SER A 253 -16.47 1.26 -2.92
C SER A 253 -14.97 1.18 -3.21
N ILE A 254 -14.54 0.44 -4.24
CA ILE A 254 -13.12 0.24 -4.59
C ILE A 254 -12.38 1.58 -4.70
N PHE A 255 -13.00 2.58 -5.32
CA PHE A 255 -12.37 3.89 -5.48
C PHE A 255 -12.01 4.55 -4.15
N PHE A 256 -12.93 4.49 -3.18
CA PHE A 256 -12.76 5.14 -1.89
C PHE A 256 -11.83 4.37 -0.96
N TYR A 257 -11.78 3.05 -1.07
CA TYR A 257 -10.80 2.23 -0.35
C TYR A 257 -9.38 2.39 -0.89
N MET A 258 -9.21 2.48 -2.21
CA MET A 258 -7.89 2.30 -2.82
C MET A 258 -7.24 3.59 -3.33
N PHE A 259 -8.03 4.56 -3.78
CA PHE A 259 -7.49 5.69 -4.55
C PHE A 259 -7.78 7.04 -3.90
N ASN A 260 -8.96 7.22 -3.29
CA ASN A 260 -9.40 8.52 -2.80
C ASN A 260 -8.45 9.16 -1.78
N MET A 261 -7.97 8.40 -0.78
CA MET A 261 -7.07 8.94 0.24
C MET A 261 -5.79 9.53 -0.36
N GLN A 262 -5.13 8.77 -1.25
CA GLN A 262 -3.90 9.22 -1.91
C GLN A 262 -4.17 10.39 -2.86
N LEU A 263 -5.24 10.34 -3.65
CA LEU A 263 -5.60 11.40 -4.59
C LEU A 263 -5.89 12.71 -3.85
N MET A 264 -6.67 12.65 -2.78
CA MET A 264 -7.01 13.81 -1.95
C MET A 264 -5.76 14.40 -1.29
N ASN A 265 -4.92 13.56 -0.68
CA ASN A 265 -3.67 14.01 -0.08
C ASN A 265 -2.74 14.65 -1.13
N ASN A 266 -2.60 14.03 -2.30
CA ASN A 266 -1.79 14.58 -3.39
C ASN A 266 -2.32 15.93 -3.87
N TRP A 267 -3.65 16.05 -4.03
CA TRP A 267 -4.29 17.28 -4.48
C TRP A 267 -4.13 18.42 -3.45
N LEU A 268 -4.40 18.14 -2.17
CA LEU A 268 -4.21 19.12 -1.09
C LEU A 268 -2.75 19.54 -0.93
N ASN A 269 -1.81 18.60 -1.03
CA ASN A 269 -0.38 18.92 -1.03
C ASN A 269 0.00 19.81 -2.21
N LYS A 270 -0.49 19.54 -3.43
CA LYS A 270 -0.22 20.39 -4.60
C LYS A 270 -0.68 21.83 -4.39
N ILE A 271 -1.84 22.02 -3.77
CA ILE A 271 -2.37 23.36 -3.47
C ILE A 271 -1.46 24.06 -2.45
N GLU A 272 -1.14 23.39 -1.35
CA GLU A 272 -0.41 23.98 -0.23
C GLU A 272 1.09 24.21 -0.53
N GLN A 273 1.71 23.29 -1.27
CA GLN A 273 3.14 23.29 -1.58
C GLN A 273 3.46 23.79 -2.99
N LYS A 274 2.60 24.63 -3.57
CA LYS A 274 2.82 25.28 -4.87
C LYS A 274 3.20 24.28 -5.99
N GLY A 275 2.45 23.18 -6.09
CA GLY A 275 2.60 22.17 -7.14
C GLY A 275 3.27 20.86 -6.71
N LEU A 276 3.86 20.79 -5.51
CA LEU A 276 4.41 19.53 -4.98
C LEU A 276 3.31 18.63 -4.41
N GLY A 277 3.08 17.47 -5.03
CA GLY A 277 2.04 16.53 -4.60
C GLY A 277 2.40 15.64 -3.42
N THR A 278 3.65 15.62 -2.98
CA THR A 278 4.10 14.78 -1.85
C THR A 278 4.63 15.64 -0.71
N ARG A 279 4.69 15.04 0.48
CA ARG A 279 5.16 15.69 1.70
C ARG A 279 6.01 14.70 2.46
N LEU A 280 7.10 15.18 3.05
CA LEU A 280 7.92 14.35 3.94
C LEU A 280 7.08 13.87 5.13
N ASP A 281 7.18 12.58 5.48
CA ASP A 281 6.42 12.04 6.59
C ASP A 281 6.79 12.72 7.93
N PRO A 282 5.86 12.80 8.90
CA PRO A 282 6.09 13.55 10.11
C PRO A 282 7.28 13.09 10.96
N VAL A 283 7.63 11.80 10.91
CA VAL A 283 8.72 11.21 11.70
C VAL A 283 10.07 11.57 11.07
N SER A 284 10.18 11.42 9.75
CA SER A 284 11.39 11.79 9.01
C SER A 284 11.62 13.30 8.99
N ALA A 285 10.55 14.10 8.98
CA ALA A 285 10.65 15.55 9.16
C ALA A 285 11.18 15.92 10.55
N GLU A 286 10.71 15.27 11.61
CA GLU A 286 11.21 15.48 12.97
C GLU A 286 12.68 15.07 13.11
N PHE A 287 13.06 13.96 12.49
CA PHE A 287 14.46 13.52 12.42
C PHE A 287 15.35 14.58 11.74
N ALA A 288 14.97 15.04 10.55
CA ALA A 288 15.72 16.06 9.81
C ALA A 288 15.79 17.38 10.59
N THR A 289 14.71 17.78 11.27
CA THR A 289 14.69 18.95 12.16
C THR A 289 15.65 18.82 13.32
N LYS A 290 15.64 17.71 14.07
CA LYS A 290 16.59 17.50 15.17
C LYS A 290 18.04 17.56 14.68
N TYR A 291 18.31 17.00 13.51
CA TYR A 291 19.64 17.08 12.90
C TYR A 291 20.03 18.54 12.57
N MET A 292 19.11 19.32 12.00
CA MET A 292 19.32 20.75 11.74
C MET A 292 19.48 21.57 13.03
N GLU A 293 18.83 21.21 14.13
CA GLU A 293 19.04 21.85 15.44
C GLU A 293 20.43 21.58 16.00
N GLU A 294 20.91 20.34 15.91
CA GLU A 294 22.30 20.01 16.26
C GLU A 294 23.29 20.77 15.39
N TYR A 295 22.95 21.02 14.12
CA TYR A 295 23.71 21.90 13.25
C TYR A 295 23.79 23.34 13.80
N PHE A 296 22.67 23.96 14.18
CA PHE A 296 22.69 25.32 14.77
C PHE A 296 23.51 25.37 16.06
N LYS A 297 23.35 24.37 16.95
CA LYS A 297 24.14 24.25 18.18
C LYS A 297 25.64 24.18 17.89
N SER A 298 26.04 23.40 16.88
CA SER A 298 27.45 23.26 16.50
C SER A 298 28.08 24.55 15.98
N LYS A 299 27.28 25.45 15.39
CA LYS A 299 27.71 26.75 14.88
C LYS A 299 27.78 27.82 15.98
N GLY A 300 27.27 27.55 17.18
CA GLY A 300 27.14 28.54 18.25
C GLY A 300 26.18 29.70 17.91
N ASN A 301 25.42 29.58 16.83
CA ASN A 301 24.58 30.64 16.29
C ASN A 301 23.13 30.15 16.17
N ALA A 302 22.18 30.96 16.64
CA ALA A 302 20.74 30.68 16.51
C ALA A 302 20.19 30.93 15.09
N ALA A 303 20.99 31.56 14.23
CA ALA A 303 20.63 31.94 12.87
C ALA A 303 21.81 31.71 11.91
N VAL A 304 21.52 31.31 10.68
CA VAL A 304 22.50 31.13 9.60
C VAL A 304 21.96 31.74 8.31
N ASN A 305 22.85 32.39 7.54
CA ASN A 305 22.53 32.91 6.23
C ASN A 305 22.07 31.79 5.27
N ILE A 306 21.08 32.11 4.43
CA ILE A 306 20.45 31.17 3.48
C ILE A 306 21.48 30.45 2.58
N GLU A 307 22.46 31.17 2.02
CA GLU A 307 23.44 30.59 1.10
C GLU A 307 24.37 29.60 1.81
N THR A 308 24.83 29.96 3.01
CA THR A 308 25.67 29.10 3.84
C THR A 308 24.91 27.83 4.23
N PHE A 309 23.68 28.00 4.72
CA PHE A 309 22.83 26.87 5.09
C PHE A 309 22.54 25.96 3.90
N ARG A 310 22.21 26.53 2.73
CA ARG A 310 21.95 25.77 1.50
C ARG A 310 23.17 24.95 1.09
N LYS A 311 24.34 25.59 1.04
CA LYS A 311 25.61 24.94 0.64
C LYS A 311 25.98 23.80 1.58
N GLU A 312 25.86 24.02 2.90
CA GLU A 312 26.25 23.02 3.89
C GLU A 312 25.23 21.87 4.00
N MET A 313 23.93 22.13 3.86
CA MET A 313 22.90 21.10 3.93
C MET A 313 22.75 20.32 2.63
N LEU A 314 22.62 21.00 1.49
CA LEU A 314 22.31 20.37 0.20
C LEU A 314 23.56 20.00 -0.61
N GLY A 315 24.71 20.61 -0.32
CA GLY A 315 25.95 20.40 -1.05
C GLY A 315 26.12 21.33 -2.26
N ALA A 316 27.00 20.92 -3.18
CA ALA A 316 27.51 21.77 -4.27
C ALA A 316 26.65 21.82 -5.56
N ASP A 317 25.59 21.02 -5.66
CA ASP A 317 24.66 20.95 -6.81
C ASP A 317 25.33 20.81 -8.19
N LYS A 318 26.39 20.00 -8.26
CA LYS A 318 27.13 19.62 -9.46
C LYS A 318 26.51 18.41 -10.13
N GLU A 319 26.51 18.44 -11.45
CA GLU A 319 26.20 17.29 -12.29
C GLU A 319 27.34 16.28 -12.32
N ILE A 320 27.01 15.01 -12.61
CA ILE A 320 28.00 13.95 -12.77
C ILE A 320 28.79 14.20 -14.07
N PRO A 321 30.13 14.09 -14.07
CA PRO A 321 30.94 14.23 -15.28
C PRO A 321 30.53 13.24 -16.38
N ASP A 322 30.53 13.69 -17.63
CA ASP A 322 30.07 12.86 -18.77
C ASP A 322 30.90 11.59 -18.97
N THR A 323 32.22 11.68 -18.68
CA THR A 323 33.13 10.53 -18.67
C THR A 323 32.63 9.43 -17.74
N LEU A 324 32.16 9.79 -16.55
CA LEU A 324 31.62 8.86 -15.56
C LEU A 324 30.19 8.42 -15.92
N LYS A 325 29.35 9.30 -16.47
CA LYS A 325 27.99 8.96 -16.92
C LYS A 325 27.98 7.79 -17.91
N SER A 326 28.99 7.72 -18.78
CA SER A 326 29.13 6.63 -19.77
C SER A 326 29.44 5.25 -19.17
N LYS A 327 29.86 5.19 -17.89
CA LYS A 327 30.24 3.95 -17.18
C LYS A 327 29.08 3.31 -16.43
N PHE A 328 27.93 3.98 -16.35
CA PHE A 328 26.76 3.41 -15.71
C PHE A 328 26.05 2.42 -16.62
N GLU A 329 25.59 1.31 -16.03
CA GLU A 329 24.82 0.28 -16.70
C GLU A 329 23.39 0.23 -16.15
N GLY A 330 22.45 -0.23 -16.97
CA GLY A 330 21.04 -0.37 -16.60
C GLY A 330 20.11 0.59 -17.35
N ASP A 331 18.90 0.12 -17.63
CA ASP A 331 17.90 0.84 -18.41
C ASP A 331 17.17 1.90 -17.57
N LYS A 332 16.49 1.46 -16.50
CA LYS A 332 15.67 2.34 -15.63
C LYS A 332 16.41 2.92 -14.43
N ILE A 333 17.31 2.12 -13.84
CA ILE A 333 18.16 2.54 -12.73
C ILE A 333 19.59 2.27 -13.15
N LYS A 334 20.35 3.35 -13.26
CA LYS A 334 21.75 3.34 -13.65
C LYS A 334 22.64 3.05 -12.45
N ILE A 335 23.49 2.03 -12.58
CA ILE A 335 24.39 1.56 -11.53
C ILE A 335 25.83 1.46 -12.04
N ILE A 336 26.79 1.58 -11.11
CA ILE A 336 28.21 1.31 -11.34
C ILE A 336 28.74 0.42 -10.21
N SER A 337 29.72 -0.43 -10.48
CA SER A 337 30.40 -1.17 -9.42
C SER A 337 31.21 -0.22 -8.52
N LEU A 338 31.29 -0.52 -7.23
CA LEU A 338 32.06 0.29 -6.28
C LEU A 338 33.54 0.38 -6.69
N GLU A 339 34.14 -0.73 -7.12
CA GLU A 339 35.51 -0.76 -7.62
C GLU A 339 35.67 0.07 -8.90
N GLY A 340 34.71 0.00 -9.82
CA GLY A 340 34.69 0.79 -11.04
C GLY A 340 34.65 2.29 -10.73
N PHE A 341 33.79 2.71 -9.81
CA PHE A 341 33.72 4.10 -9.37
C PHE A 341 35.02 4.58 -8.72
N LYS A 342 35.60 3.77 -7.81
CA LYS A 342 36.85 4.13 -7.12
C LYS A 342 38.02 4.33 -8.08
N LYS A 343 38.11 3.54 -9.15
CA LYS A 343 39.14 3.71 -10.21
C LYS A 343 39.00 5.03 -10.95
N GLU A 344 37.78 5.54 -11.08
CA GLU A 344 37.50 6.77 -11.81
C GLU A 344 37.69 8.03 -10.93
N LEU A 345 37.69 7.91 -9.59
CA LEU A 345 37.83 9.05 -8.66
C LEU A 345 39.04 9.95 -8.97
N THR A 346 40.17 9.35 -9.35
CA THR A 346 41.41 10.09 -9.66
C THR A 346 41.28 11.02 -10.86
N ASN A 347 40.26 10.82 -11.71
CA ASN A 347 40.07 11.60 -12.94
C ASN A 347 39.32 12.92 -12.70
N PHE A 348 38.60 13.06 -11.57
CA PHE A 348 37.74 14.22 -11.32
C PHE A 348 37.73 14.72 -9.86
N VAL A 349 38.44 14.05 -8.95
CA VAL A 349 38.64 14.50 -7.56
C VAL A 349 40.12 14.87 -7.36
N PRO A 350 40.44 15.99 -6.66
CA PRO A 350 41.82 16.31 -6.29
C PRO A 350 42.49 15.16 -5.55
N ALA A 351 43.76 14.88 -5.86
CA ALA A 351 44.50 13.72 -5.34
C ALA A 351 44.43 13.59 -3.80
N GLU A 352 44.49 14.72 -3.10
CA GLU A 352 44.42 14.80 -1.63
C GLU A 352 43.08 14.33 -1.04
N LYS A 353 42.00 14.36 -1.84
CA LYS A 353 40.63 14.01 -1.41
C LYS A 353 40.17 12.64 -1.90
N VAL A 354 40.96 11.96 -2.73
CA VAL A 354 40.57 10.65 -3.29
C VAL A 354 40.28 9.62 -2.19
N GLU A 355 41.09 9.60 -1.13
CA GLU A 355 40.88 8.66 -0.01
C GLU A 355 39.58 8.97 0.77
N GLU A 356 39.27 10.26 0.98
CA GLU A 356 38.03 10.69 1.62
C GLU A 356 36.81 10.23 0.79
N PHE A 357 36.83 10.49 -0.51
CA PHE A 357 35.76 10.08 -1.42
C PHE A 357 35.62 8.56 -1.50
N ALA A 358 36.74 7.82 -1.50
CA ALA A 358 36.73 6.37 -1.49
C ALA A 358 36.06 5.81 -0.22
N LYS A 359 36.35 6.37 0.96
CA LYS A 359 35.71 5.98 2.23
C LYS A 359 34.21 6.30 2.23
N VAL A 360 33.82 7.48 1.77
CA VAL A 360 32.39 7.85 1.66
C VAL A 360 31.67 6.91 0.68
N SER A 361 32.34 6.50 -0.40
CA SER A 361 31.80 5.53 -1.38
C SER A 361 31.55 4.16 -0.76
N ASP A 362 32.47 3.69 0.11
CA ASP A 362 32.29 2.43 0.82
C ASP A 362 31.05 2.46 1.70
N GLU A 363 30.89 3.51 2.51
CA GLU A 363 29.71 3.65 3.37
C GLU A 363 28.41 3.84 2.58
N MET A 364 28.46 4.62 1.49
CA MET A 364 27.30 4.83 0.61
C MET A 364 26.85 3.52 -0.03
N SER A 365 27.78 2.64 -0.42
CA SER A 365 27.46 1.34 -1.02
C SER A 365 26.74 0.39 -0.06
N LYS A 366 26.86 0.60 1.26
CA LYS A 366 26.17 -0.19 2.30
C LYS A 366 24.70 0.21 2.49
N LEU A 367 24.24 1.29 1.85
CA LEU A 367 22.82 1.70 1.87
C LEU A 367 21.93 0.83 0.96
N GLN A 368 22.45 -0.30 0.49
CA GLN A 368 21.75 -1.36 -0.23
C GLN A 368 22.47 -2.69 -0.05
N PRO A 369 21.78 -3.83 -0.24
CA PRO A 369 22.44 -5.12 -0.27
C PRO A 369 23.34 -5.25 -1.51
N GLN A 370 24.36 -6.08 -1.40
CA GLN A 370 25.17 -6.48 -2.55
C GLN A 370 24.31 -7.23 -3.59
N VAL A 371 24.64 -7.03 -4.86
CA VAL A 371 24.04 -7.77 -5.97
C VAL A 371 25.00 -8.89 -6.36
N ARG A 372 24.64 -10.13 -6.03
CA ARG A 372 25.51 -11.30 -6.27
C ARG A 372 26.92 -11.15 -5.68
N GLY A 373 27.00 -10.63 -4.46
CA GLY A 373 28.26 -10.37 -3.77
C GLY A 373 29.03 -9.12 -4.24
N LEU A 374 28.55 -8.40 -5.26
CA LEU A 374 29.18 -7.18 -5.74
C LEU A 374 28.54 -5.94 -5.09
N SER A 375 29.38 -5.07 -4.52
CA SER A 375 28.99 -3.75 -4.05
C SER A 375 28.82 -2.79 -5.24
N ILE A 376 27.73 -2.05 -5.24
CA ILE A 376 27.33 -1.14 -6.32
C ILE A 376 26.95 0.23 -5.78
N LEU A 377 26.92 1.22 -6.66
CA LEU A 377 26.40 2.57 -6.41
C LEU A 377 25.40 2.94 -7.51
N THR A 378 24.33 3.63 -7.13
CA THR A 378 23.39 4.23 -8.08
C THR A 378 23.91 5.57 -8.60
N GLU A 379 23.39 6.03 -9.73
CA GLU A 379 23.68 7.38 -10.24
C GLU A 379 23.39 8.46 -9.19
N GLY A 380 22.27 8.34 -8.47
CA GLY A 380 21.92 9.25 -7.37
C GLY A 380 22.97 9.24 -6.24
N GLN A 381 23.42 8.06 -5.81
CA GLN A 381 24.45 7.94 -4.78
C GLN A 381 25.79 8.51 -5.21
N VAL A 382 26.18 8.32 -6.48
CA VAL A 382 27.39 8.96 -7.02
C VAL A 382 27.25 10.48 -7.00
N ARG A 383 26.10 11.02 -7.44
CA ARG A 383 25.80 12.46 -7.35
C ARG A 383 25.91 12.97 -5.91
N ASP A 384 25.44 12.19 -4.94
CA ASP A 384 25.49 12.53 -3.52
C ASP A 384 26.92 12.61 -2.99
N ILE A 385 27.73 11.61 -3.33
CA ILE A 385 29.16 11.55 -2.98
C ILE A 385 29.88 12.78 -3.57
N LEU A 386 29.62 13.12 -4.83
CA LEU A 386 30.26 14.23 -5.52
C LEU A 386 29.88 15.61 -4.97
N ASN A 387 28.64 15.74 -4.52
CA ASN A 387 28.10 17.02 -4.04
C ASN A 387 28.36 17.28 -2.56
N GLY A 388 28.58 16.23 -1.77
CA GLY A 388 28.73 16.33 -0.33
C GLY A 388 27.54 17.05 0.31
N GLY A 389 27.77 17.67 1.46
CA GLY A 389 26.69 18.29 2.24
C GLY A 389 25.99 17.29 3.15
N HIS A 390 25.34 17.82 4.18
CA HIS A 390 24.84 17.00 5.27
C HIS A 390 23.74 16.01 4.87
N LEU A 391 22.84 16.38 3.95
CA LEU A 391 21.76 15.49 3.51
C LEU A 391 22.22 14.40 2.54
N ASN A 392 23.48 14.45 2.11
CA ASN A 392 24.11 13.45 1.25
C ASN A 392 25.09 12.57 2.03
N ASN A 393 25.22 12.77 3.34
CA ASN A 393 26.07 11.94 4.20
C ASN A 393 25.47 10.52 4.34
N PRO A 394 26.26 9.46 4.16
CA PRO A 394 25.75 8.09 4.17
C PRO A 394 25.19 7.66 5.52
N GLU A 395 25.81 8.05 6.64
CA GLU A 395 25.33 7.73 7.99
C GLU A 395 23.99 8.44 8.28
N PHE A 396 23.86 9.71 7.87
CA PHE A 396 22.61 10.45 7.97
C PHE A 396 21.51 9.79 7.14
N LEU A 397 21.82 9.44 5.88
CA LEU A 397 20.88 8.79 4.97
C LEU A 397 20.45 7.41 5.48
N GLN A 398 21.36 6.66 6.11
CA GLN A 398 21.06 5.38 6.72
C GLN A 398 19.97 5.52 7.79
N GLU A 399 20.16 6.41 8.76
CA GLU A 399 19.19 6.65 9.83
C GLU A 399 17.89 7.30 9.30
N PHE A 400 18.01 8.17 8.30
CA PHE A 400 16.87 8.77 7.62
C PHE A 400 15.99 7.69 6.96
N PHE A 401 16.56 6.80 6.15
CA PHE A 401 15.83 5.71 5.49
C PHE A 401 15.25 4.71 6.49
N LYS A 402 15.96 4.43 7.60
CA LYS A 402 15.44 3.59 8.69
C LYS A 402 14.14 4.12 9.27
N ASN A 403 13.92 5.43 9.30
CA ASN A 403 12.65 5.98 9.76
C ASN A 403 11.48 5.42 8.95
N ARG A 404 11.58 5.36 7.60
CA ARG A 404 10.48 4.92 6.73
C ARG A 404 10.47 3.41 6.46
N PHE A 405 11.64 2.81 6.24
CA PHE A 405 11.75 1.44 5.72
C PHE A 405 12.29 0.43 6.74
N GLY A 406 12.64 0.86 7.96
CA GLY A 406 13.34 0.02 8.93
C GLY A 406 14.71 -0.42 8.38
N SER A 407 15.16 -1.63 8.74
CA SER A 407 16.38 -2.24 8.20
C SER A 407 16.19 -2.90 6.82
N SER A 408 14.95 -3.06 6.38
CA SER A 408 14.58 -3.90 5.21
C SER A 408 15.30 -3.51 3.93
N PHE A 409 15.59 -2.20 3.72
CA PHE A 409 16.25 -1.72 2.50
C PHE A 409 17.72 -2.16 2.36
N MET A 410 18.34 -2.59 3.46
CA MET A 410 19.70 -3.15 3.52
C MET A 410 19.69 -4.69 3.58
N GLU A 411 18.54 -5.31 3.78
CA GLU A 411 18.42 -6.76 3.94
C GLU A 411 18.49 -7.48 2.59
N LYS A 412 19.28 -8.55 2.52
CA LYS A 412 19.58 -9.28 1.29
C LYS A 412 18.38 -9.95 0.63
N TYR A 413 17.39 -10.38 1.42
CA TYR A 413 16.21 -11.14 0.97
C TYR A 413 14.92 -10.32 0.99
N LYS A 414 15.01 -9.02 1.26
CA LYS A 414 13.89 -8.09 1.26
C LYS A 414 13.95 -7.11 0.10
N PHE A 415 12.78 -6.72 -0.38
CA PHE A 415 12.64 -5.74 -1.44
C PHE A 415 12.10 -4.42 -0.89
N VAL A 416 12.84 -3.34 -1.16
CA VAL A 416 12.37 -1.96 -1.04
C VAL A 416 12.79 -1.26 -2.33
N ALA A 417 11.86 -0.77 -3.14
CA ALA A 417 12.21 -0.25 -4.46
C ALA A 417 13.18 0.94 -4.33
N GLN A 418 14.20 0.99 -5.20
CA GLN A 418 15.14 2.12 -5.21
C GLN A 418 14.39 3.44 -5.44
N ASN A 419 13.39 3.43 -6.31
CA ASN A 419 12.54 4.59 -6.57
C ASN A 419 11.83 5.11 -5.30
N ASP A 420 11.52 4.23 -4.32
CA ASP A 420 10.91 4.66 -3.06
C ASP A 420 11.92 5.37 -2.15
N LEU A 421 13.18 4.90 -2.12
CA LEU A 421 14.26 5.58 -1.42
C LEU A 421 14.55 6.94 -2.06
N ASP A 422 14.64 6.99 -3.39
CA ASP A 422 14.91 8.22 -4.14
C ASP A 422 13.76 9.22 -3.97
N ALA A 423 12.51 8.76 -4.02
CA ALA A 423 11.33 9.58 -3.74
C ALA A 423 11.35 10.13 -2.31
N HIS A 424 11.70 9.29 -1.33
CA HIS A 424 11.77 9.73 0.06
C HIS A 424 12.90 10.74 0.31
N LYS A 425 14.05 10.55 -0.33
CA LYS A 425 15.12 11.55 -0.32
C LYS A 425 14.70 12.85 -0.99
N LYS A 426 13.98 12.78 -2.11
CA LYS A 426 13.44 13.96 -2.79
C LYS A 426 12.46 14.73 -1.91
N GLU A 427 11.61 14.04 -1.14
CA GLU A 427 10.74 14.67 -0.13
C GLU A 427 11.55 15.43 0.93
N LEU A 428 12.69 14.88 1.37
CA LEU A 428 13.61 15.55 2.30
C LEU A 428 14.21 16.82 1.69
N ILE A 429 14.72 16.75 0.46
CA ILE A 429 15.27 17.91 -0.24
C ILE A 429 14.18 18.99 -0.40
N ASN A 430 12.97 18.60 -0.80
CA ASN A 430 11.83 19.51 -0.91
C ASN A 430 11.46 20.14 0.43
N TYR A 431 11.50 19.36 1.51
CA TYR A 431 11.25 19.85 2.87
C TYR A 431 12.26 20.93 3.26
N VAL A 432 13.55 20.70 3.04
CA VAL A 432 14.61 21.68 3.34
C VAL A 432 14.52 22.91 2.43
N ASN A 433 14.24 22.72 1.14
CA ASN A 433 13.97 23.82 0.22
C ASN A 433 12.77 24.66 0.67
N SER A 434 11.71 24.05 1.21
CA SER A 434 10.56 24.79 1.74
C SER A 434 10.91 25.70 2.92
N ILE A 435 11.91 25.31 3.72
CA ILE A 435 12.44 26.14 4.82
C ILE A 435 13.23 27.31 4.23
N ILE A 436 14.11 27.03 3.27
CA ILE A 436 14.90 28.05 2.55
C ILE A 436 13.98 29.10 1.90
N GLU A 437 12.95 28.66 1.18
CA GLU A 437 12.00 29.57 0.51
C GLU A 437 11.20 30.41 1.52
N LYS A 438 10.83 29.84 2.67
CA LYS A 438 10.19 30.61 3.75
C LYS A 438 11.12 31.68 4.31
N ALA A 439 12.40 31.37 4.49
CA ALA A 439 13.38 32.34 4.95
C ALA A 439 13.59 33.49 3.95
N LYS A 440 13.63 33.18 2.65
CA LYS A 440 13.70 34.20 1.57
C LYS A 440 12.53 35.16 1.60
N SER A 441 11.31 34.65 1.86
CA SER A 441 10.11 35.49 1.94
C SER A 441 9.95 36.27 3.25
N GLY A 442 10.86 36.08 4.21
CA GLY A 442 10.75 36.62 5.56
C GLY A 442 12.05 37.29 6.01
N THR A 443 12.72 36.68 7.00
CA THR A 443 13.85 37.27 7.75
C THR A 443 15.17 37.33 6.99
N GLY A 444 15.32 36.65 5.85
CA GLY A 444 16.60 36.54 5.13
C GLY A 444 17.60 35.57 5.78
N GLU A 445 17.27 35.00 6.93
CA GLU A 445 18.07 34.04 7.69
C GLU A 445 17.24 32.84 8.12
N ILE A 446 17.90 31.69 8.27
CA ILE A 446 17.29 30.45 8.75
C ILE A 446 17.65 30.28 10.22
N THR A 447 16.63 30.16 11.06
CA THR A 447 16.79 30.03 12.51
C THR A 447 16.33 28.67 13.03
N GLU A 448 16.84 28.27 14.18
CA GLU A 448 16.41 27.04 14.87
C GLU A 448 14.88 26.99 15.06
N ALA A 449 14.30 28.11 15.54
CA ALA A 449 12.86 28.26 15.72
C ALA A 449 12.07 28.09 14.41
N MET A 450 12.61 28.57 13.28
CA MET A 450 11.99 28.40 11.97
C MET A 450 11.93 26.93 11.55
N VAL A 451 13.03 26.19 11.73
CA VAL A 451 13.08 24.76 11.41
C VAL A 451 12.13 23.96 12.30
N ARG A 452 12.07 24.26 13.60
CA ARG A 452 11.12 23.64 14.53
C ARG A 452 9.66 23.93 14.14
N LYS A 453 9.33 25.17 13.79
CA LYS A 453 8.00 25.55 13.28
C LYS A 453 7.66 24.82 11.97
N ALA A 454 8.64 24.61 11.09
CA ALA A 454 8.46 23.84 9.87
C ALA A 454 8.11 22.37 10.17
N SER A 455 8.75 21.71 11.14
CA SER A 455 8.40 20.33 11.57
C SER A 455 6.97 20.23 12.10
N ASN A 456 6.54 21.19 12.93
CA ASN A 456 5.19 21.20 13.51
C ASN A 456 4.12 21.47 12.45
N THR A 457 4.40 22.40 11.52
CA THR A 457 3.52 22.64 10.37
C THR A 457 3.43 21.39 9.50
N ASN A 458 4.55 20.70 9.28
CA ASN A 458 4.57 19.47 8.49
C ASN A 458 3.73 18.35 9.11
N LEU A 459 3.76 18.18 10.44
CA LEU A 459 2.87 17.25 11.15
C LEU A 459 1.41 17.62 10.95
N LYS A 460 1.05 18.88 11.22
CA LYS A 460 -0.32 19.35 11.11
C LYS A 460 -0.88 19.14 9.71
N MET A 461 -0.10 19.47 8.68
CA MET A 461 -0.55 19.37 7.29
C MET A 461 -0.62 17.92 6.81
N ASN A 462 0.30 17.05 7.23
CA ASN A 462 0.13 15.61 7.00
C ASN A 462 -1.18 15.10 7.64
N ALA A 463 -1.46 15.46 8.89
CA ALA A 463 -2.67 15.03 9.59
C ALA A 463 -3.95 15.55 8.90
N LEU A 464 -3.97 16.81 8.49
CA LEU A 464 -5.12 17.42 7.81
C LEU A 464 -5.34 16.82 6.41
N ASN A 465 -4.30 16.68 5.60
CA ASN A 465 -4.43 16.24 4.22
C ASN A 465 -4.85 14.77 4.13
N TRP A 466 -4.23 13.91 4.95
CA TRP A 466 -4.65 12.52 5.07
C TRP A 466 -6.00 12.37 5.77
N GLY A 467 -6.26 13.16 6.81
CA GLY A 467 -7.55 13.18 7.51
C GLY A 467 -8.72 13.58 6.62
N ALA A 468 -8.52 14.53 5.69
CA ALA A 468 -9.52 14.89 4.71
C ALA A 468 -9.83 13.73 3.75
N GLY A 469 -8.80 13.07 3.23
CA GLY A 469 -8.97 11.86 2.41
C GLY A 469 -9.70 10.75 3.17
N PHE A 470 -9.36 10.53 4.43
CA PHE A 470 -10.04 9.58 5.31
C PHE A 470 -11.52 9.96 5.50
N ALA A 471 -11.82 11.20 5.86
CA ALA A 471 -13.18 11.67 6.12
C ALA A 471 -14.08 11.57 4.88
N VAL A 472 -13.56 11.92 3.71
CA VAL A 472 -14.29 11.75 2.44
C VAL A 472 -14.55 10.28 2.17
N SER A 473 -13.54 9.41 2.32
CA SER A 473 -13.71 7.96 2.11
C SER A 473 -14.74 7.39 3.07
N ALA A 474 -14.64 7.72 4.36
CA ALA A 474 -15.57 7.29 5.39
C ALA A 474 -17.00 7.75 5.08
N LEU A 475 -17.20 9.02 4.69
CA LEU A 475 -18.53 9.55 4.32
C LEU A 475 -19.13 8.79 3.13
N PHE A 476 -18.35 8.57 2.08
CA PHE A 476 -18.85 7.91 0.88
C PHE A 476 -19.19 6.44 1.14
N LEU A 477 -18.26 5.71 1.75
CA LEU A 477 -18.40 4.28 2.01
C LEU A 477 -19.47 3.98 3.06
N SER A 478 -19.55 4.80 4.11
CA SER A 478 -20.51 4.62 5.19
C SER A 478 -21.90 5.10 4.82
N THR A 479 -22.05 6.20 4.07
CA THR A 479 -23.32 6.93 3.94
C THR A 479 -23.79 7.18 2.52
N ILE A 480 -22.94 7.71 1.63
CA ILE A 480 -23.40 8.11 0.30
C ILE A 480 -23.68 6.87 -0.56
N ILE A 481 -22.75 5.92 -0.61
CA ILE A 481 -22.90 4.70 -1.41
C ILE A 481 -24.13 3.88 -0.97
N PRO A 482 -24.36 3.61 0.33
CA PRO A 482 -25.56 2.86 0.72
C PRO A 482 -26.86 3.61 0.44
N LYS A 483 -26.91 4.94 0.60
CA LYS A 483 -28.09 5.73 0.17
C LYS A 483 -28.34 5.62 -1.34
N LEU A 484 -27.29 5.72 -2.15
CA LEU A 484 -27.41 5.53 -3.60
C LEU A 484 -27.85 4.11 -3.96
N GLN A 485 -27.34 3.09 -3.25
CA GLN A 485 -27.78 1.71 -3.37
C GLN A 485 -29.30 1.61 -3.14
N TYR A 486 -29.82 2.21 -2.07
CA TYR A 486 -31.25 2.17 -1.75
C TYR A 486 -32.10 2.91 -2.80
N MET A 487 -31.61 4.05 -3.30
CA MET A 487 -32.29 4.77 -4.38
C MET A 487 -32.37 3.95 -5.67
N ILE A 488 -31.31 3.20 -6.02
CA ILE A 488 -31.33 2.28 -7.16
C ILE A 488 -32.40 1.21 -6.97
N THR A 489 -32.53 0.64 -5.77
CA THR A 489 -33.58 -0.34 -5.45
C THR A 489 -34.96 0.26 -5.61
N LYS A 490 -35.19 1.45 -5.06
CA LYS A 490 -36.47 2.15 -5.17
C LYS A 490 -36.86 2.43 -6.61
N TRP A 491 -35.92 2.90 -7.43
CA TRP A 491 -36.16 3.17 -8.85
C TRP A 491 -36.48 1.91 -9.65
N ARG A 492 -35.97 0.75 -9.24
CA ARG A 492 -36.15 -0.51 -9.97
C ARG A 492 -37.35 -1.33 -9.49
N THR A 493 -37.66 -1.29 -8.20
CA THR A 493 -38.66 -2.17 -7.57
C THR A 493 -39.91 -1.41 -7.11
N GLY A 494 -39.86 -0.08 -7.07
CA GLY A 494 -40.92 0.75 -6.51
C GLY A 494 -41.03 0.69 -4.99
N SER A 495 -40.15 -0.05 -4.30
CA SER A 495 -40.18 -0.26 -2.85
C SER A 495 -38.82 0.03 -2.22
N ASP A 496 -38.84 0.54 -0.99
CA ASP A 496 -37.65 0.73 -0.16
C ASP A 496 -37.35 -0.50 0.71
N ALA A 497 -38.15 -1.56 0.61
CA ALA A 497 -38.00 -2.78 1.40
C ALA A 497 -36.73 -3.55 1.01
N PHE A 498 -36.03 -4.08 2.01
CA PHE A 498 -34.88 -4.94 1.77
C PHE A 498 -35.30 -6.23 1.04
N PRO A 499 -34.66 -6.59 -0.09
CA PRO A 499 -35.05 -7.77 -0.85
C PRO A 499 -35.01 -9.07 -0.03
N GLY A 500 -34.07 -9.18 0.93
CA GLY A 500 -33.90 -10.36 1.75
C GLY A 500 -35.01 -10.61 2.77
N THR A 501 -35.64 -9.57 3.32
CA THR A 501 -36.77 -9.70 4.25
C THR A 501 -38.10 -9.85 3.51
N LYS A 502 -38.24 -9.21 2.34
CA LYS A 502 -39.45 -9.31 1.51
C LYS A 502 -39.67 -10.74 0.99
N GLU A 503 -38.64 -11.42 0.50
CA GLU A 503 -38.75 -12.83 0.09
C GLU A 503 -39.05 -13.77 1.26
N PHE A 504 -38.57 -13.47 2.48
CA PHE A 504 -38.89 -14.26 3.65
C PHE A 504 -40.36 -14.13 4.04
N GLN A 505 -40.88 -12.89 4.05
CA GLN A 505 -42.30 -12.61 4.26
C GLN A 505 -43.19 -13.29 3.20
N GLU A 506 -42.77 -13.28 1.94
CA GLU A 506 -43.46 -13.98 0.85
C GLU A 506 -43.40 -15.51 0.98
N GLN A 507 -42.31 -16.07 1.51
CA GLN A 507 -42.17 -17.52 1.77
C GLN A 507 -42.98 -17.99 2.98
N GLU A 508 -43.09 -17.17 4.03
CA GLU A 508 -43.97 -17.45 5.17
C GLU A 508 -45.45 -17.33 4.77
N ALA A 509 -45.83 -16.28 4.03
CA ALA A 509 -47.19 -16.13 3.51
C ALA A 509 -47.63 -17.30 2.61
N LYS A 510 -46.71 -17.84 1.79
CA LYS A 510 -46.96 -19.03 0.95
C LYS A 510 -47.01 -20.35 1.72
N LYS A 511 -46.52 -20.41 2.95
CA LYS A 511 -46.63 -21.60 3.82
C LYS A 511 -47.88 -21.57 4.69
N ALA A 512 -48.39 -20.37 4.96
CA ALA A 512 -49.62 -20.15 5.72
C ALA A 512 -50.90 -20.26 4.87
N ALA A 513 -50.79 -20.06 3.55
CA ALA A 513 -51.81 -20.36 2.55
C ALA A 513 -51.71 -21.81 2.07
#